data_AF-A0A955HLL2-F1
#
_entry.id   AF-A0A955HLL2-F1
#
_cell.length_a   1.000
_cell.length_b   1.000
_cell.length_c   1.000
_cell.angle_alpha   90.00
_cell.angle_beta   90.00
_cell.angle_gamma   90.00
#
_symmetry.space_group_name_H-M   'P 1'
#
loop_
_entity.id
_entity.type
_entity.pdbx_description
1 polymer ?
#
loop_
_entity_poly.entity_id
_entity_poly.type
_entity_poly.pdbx_seq_one_letter_code
_entity_poly.pdbx_strand_id
1 'polypeptide(L)' 'MKIEIEVIKHDDGQTDYKVTDSDKFADRLTFDEMLGLVASLTMPESRRCIQWMRTLDEWKRREDALQELAKFGSKTL' A
#
# COMPACT_ATOMS: atom_id res chain seq x y z
N MET A 1 -1.16 18.32 -7.45
CA MET A 1 -1.10 17.11 -6.61
C MET A 1 -2.47 16.93 -5.99
N LYS A 2 -3.09 15.76 -6.18
CA LYS A 2 -4.38 15.42 -5.58
C LYS A 2 -4.19 14.11 -4.84
N ILE A 3 -4.33 14.16 -3.52
CA ILE A 3 -4.24 12.98 -2.67
C ILE A 3 -5.66 12.59 -2.29
N GLU A 4 -6.00 11.33 -2.52
CA GLU A 4 -7.28 10.74 -2.14
C GLU A 4 -7.03 9.71 -1.05
N ILE A 5 -7.86 9.74 -0.01
CA ILE A 5 -7.79 8.79 1.11
C ILE A 5 -9.12 8.05 1.15
N GLU A 6 -9.05 6.73 1.02
CA GLU A 6 -10.18 5.82 1.15
C GLU A 6 -10.07 5.09 2.49
N VAL A 7 -11.17 5.03 3.23
CA VAL A 7 -11.27 4.34 4.52
C VAL A 7 -12.00 3.02 4.29
N ILE A 8 -11.32 1.91 4.53
CA ILE A 8 -11.83 0.56 4.30
C ILE A 8 -12.17 -0.04 5.66
N LYS A 9 -13.46 -0.27 5.92
CA LYS A 9 -13.93 -0.88 7.17
C LYS A 9 -14.14 -2.37 6.98
N HIS A 10 -13.65 -3.15 7.92
CA HIS A 10 -13.80 -4.60 7.96
C HIS A 10 -14.87 -5.02 8.97
N ASP A 11 -15.45 -6.20 8.77
CA ASP A 11 -16.53 -6.72 9.61
C ASP A 11 -16.09 -7.02 11.06
N ASP A 12 -14.79 -7.23 11.28
CA ASP A 12 -14.18 -7.43 12.60
C ASP A 12 -13.91 -6.12 13.35
N GLY A 13 -14.33 -4.99 12.78
CA GLY A 13 -14.12 -3.65 13.35
C GLY A 13 -12.74 -3.05 13.04
N GLN A 14 -11.86 -3.76 12.34
CA GLN A 14 -10.60 -3.19 11.86
C GLN A 14 -10.85 -2.17 10.75
N THR A 15 -9.92 -1.23 10.60
CA THR A 15 -9.97 -0.18 9.59
C THR A 15 -8.62 -0.07 8.92
N ASP A 16 -8.63 -0.22 7.60
CA ASP A 16 -7.49 0.04 6.74
C ASP A 16 -7.69 1.35 5.98
N TYR A 17 -6.58 1.88 5.50
CA TYR A 17 -6.55 3.08 4.69
C TYR A 17 -5.84 2.79 3.37
N LYS A 18 -6.36 3.42 2.33
CA LYS A 18 -5.73 3.45 1.02
C LYS A 18 -5.50 4.88 0.61
N VAL A 19 -4.27 5.18 0.18
CA VAL A 19 -3.85 6.51 -0.27
C VAL A 19 -3.55 6.43 -1.76
N THR A 20 -4.15 7.32 -2.55
CA THR A 20 -3.96 7.40 -4.00
C THR A 20 -3.42 8.76 -4.38
N ASP A 21 -2.39 8.79 -5.24
CA ASP A 21 -1.90 9.98 -5.93
C ASP A 21 -1.71 9.63 -7.41
N SER A 22 -2.49 10.30 -8.28
CA SER A 22 -2.50 10.05 -9.72
C SER A 22 -2.86 8.58 -10.06
N ASP A 23 -1.94 7.80 -10.64
CA ASP A 23 -2.13 6.41 -11.05
C ASP A 23 -1.57 5.39 -10.04
N LYS A 24 -0.99 5.86 -8.94
CA LYS A 24 -0.36 5.03 -7.92
C LYS A 24 -1.12 5.08 -6.62
N PHE A 25 -1.10 3.96 -5.92
CA PHE A 25 -1.71 3.86 -4.61
C PHE A 25 -0.89 2.97 -3.67
N ALA A 26 -1.05 3.22 -2.39
CA ALA A 26 -0.65 2.34 -1.30
C ALA A 26 -1.92 1.89 -0.57
N ASP A 27 -2.00 0.60 -0.26
CA ASP A 27 -3.19 -0.07 0.24
C ASP A 27 -2.86 -0.89 1.49
N ARG A 28 -3.88 -1.23 2.29
CA ARG A 28 -3.76 -1.92 3.59
C ARG A 28 -2.85 -1.17 4.57
N LEU A 29 -2.99 0.15 4.64
CA LEU A 29 -2.25 0.98 5.59
C LEU A 29 -3.01 1.07 6.92
N THR A 30 -2.29 1.01 8.02
CA THR A 30 -2.79 1.45 9.33
C THR A 30 -2.96 2.97 9.35
N PHE A 31 -3.65 3.49 10.38
CA PHE A 31 -3.84 4.94 10.56
C PHE A 31 -2.51 5.70 10.58
N ASP A 32 -1.53 5.21 11.33
CA ASP A 32 -0.22 5.86 11.46
C ASP A 32 0.60 5.80 10.16
N GLU A 33 0.54 4.67 9.44
CA GLU A 33 1.18 4.53 8.12
C GLU A 33 0.57 5.46 7.09
N MET A 34 -0.75 5.61 7.09
CA MET A 34 -1.47 6.57 6.24
C MET A 34 -1.00 8.00 6.52
N LEU A 35 -0.97 8.42 7.80
CA LEU A 35 -0.51 9.76 8.17
C LEU A 35 0.93 10.03 7.74
N GLY A 36 1.84 9.07 7.98
CA GLY A 36 3.24 9.17 7.57
C GLY A 36 3.41 9.27 6.05
N LEU A 37 2.62 8.52 5.29
CA LEU A 37 2.63 8.55 3.84
C LEU A 37 2.12 9.89 3.30
N VAL A 38 0.98 10.39 3.79
CA VAL A 38 0.41 11.68 3.37
C VAL A 38 1.37 12.83 3.71
N ALA A 39 1.95 12.83 4.91
CA ALA A 39 2.97 13.81 5.29
C ALA A 39 4.18 13.77 4.34
N SER A 40 4.62 12.56 3.95
CA SER A 40 5.77 12.42 3.05
C SER A 40 5.47 12.81 1.60
N LEU A 41 4.26 12.54 1.10
CA LEU A 41 3.82 12.94 -0.25
C LEU A 41 3.67 14.46 -0.37
N THR A 42 3.36 15.15 0.74
CA THR A 42 3.16 16.60 0.77
C THR A 42 4.44 17.40 1.03
N MET A 43 5.57 16.74 1.34
CA MET A 43 6.85 17.41 1.55
C MET A 43 7.65 17.59 0.23
N PRO A 44 8.27 18.78 0.01
CA PRO A 44 9.00 19.07 -1.23
C PRO A 44 10.34 18.33 -1.35
N GLU A 45 11.07 18.13 -0.25
CA GLU A 45 12.48 17.66 -0.30
C GLU A 45 12.72 16.25 0.25
N SER A 46 11.79 15.68 1.03
CA SER A 46 11.98 14.36 1.65
C SER A 46 10.80 13.43 1.41
N ARG A 47 10.75 12.85 0.22
CA ARG A 47 9.69 11.91 -0.16
C ARG A 47 10.04 10.48 0.25
N ARG A 48 10.27 10.28 1.55
CA ARG A 48 10.32 8.93 2.13
C ARG A 48 8.93 8.29 1.92
N CYS A 49 8.83 6.97 1.89
CA CYS A 49 7.54 6.26 1.73
C CYS A 49 6.92 6.26 0.31
N ILE A 50 7.51 6.93 -0.72
CA ILE A 50 7.06 6.71 -2.12
C ILE A 50 7.19 5.25 -2.52
N GLN A 51 8.14 4.50 -1.96
CA GLN A 51 8.33 3.09 -2.29
C GLN A 51 7.09 2.21 -1.99
N TRP A 52 6.13 2.72 -1.23
CA TRP A 52 4.84 2.08 -0.96
C TRP A 52 3.80 2.33 -2.07
N MET A 53 3.95 3.41 -2.83
CA MET A 53 3.07 3.78 -3.94
C MET A 53 3.40 2.97 -5.18
N ARG A 54 2.41 2.21 -5.66
CA ARG A 54 2.55 1.33 -6.83
C ARG A 54 1.37 1.48 -7.76
N THR A 55 1.59 1.21 -9.04
CA THR A 55 0.48 1.05 -9.99
C THR A 55 -0.24 -0.28 -9.75
N LEU A 56 -1.46 -0.41 -10.29
CA LEU A 56 -2.22 -1.66 -10.20
C LEU A 56 -1.43 -2.86 -10.74
N ASP A 57 -0.69 -2.70 -11.83
CA ASP A 57 0.08 -3.79 -12.44
C ASP A 57 1.34 -4.13 -11.64
N GLU A 58 1.95 -3.17 -10.95
CA GLU A 58 3.02 -3.43 -9.99
C GLU A 58 2.50 -4.18 -8.75
N TRP A 59 1.29 -3.86 -8.30
CA TRP A 59 0.61 -4.59 -7.23
C TRP A 59 0.32 -6.04 -7.61
N LYS A 60 -0.24 -6.27 -8.80
CA LYS A 60 -0.49 -7.63 -9.32
C LYS A 60 0.79 -8.44 -9.40
N ARG A 61 1.85 -7.89 -10.01
CA ARG A 61 3.16 -8.57 -10.10
C ARG A 61 3.74 -8.91 -8.73
N ARG A 62 3.56 -8.03 -7.73
CA ARG A 62 3.99 -8.30 -6.35
C ARG A 62 3.19 -9.45 -5.74
N GLU A 63 1.87 -9.45 -5.89
CA GLU A 63 1.00 -10.49 -5.36
C GLU A 63 1.30 -11.86 -6.00
N ASP A 64 1.45 -11.89 -7.33
CA ASP A 64 1.85 -13.09 -8.06
C ASP A 64 3.18 -13.64 -7.53
N ALA A 65 4.18 -12.77 -7.34
CA ALA A 65 5.49 -13.17 -6.79
C ALA A 65 5.37 -13.72 -5.35
N LEU A 66 4.55 -13.11 -4.50
CA LEU A 66 4.30 -13.58 -3.13
C LEU A 66 3.61 -14.95 -3.12
N GLN A 67 2.63 -15.15 -3.99
CA GLN A 67 1.94 -16.44 -4.14
C GLN A 67 2.89 -17.53 -4.61
N GLU A 68 3.76 -17.25 -5.59
CA GLU A 68 4.77 -18.21 -6.02
C GLU A 68 5.73 -18.56 -4.88
N LEU A 69 6.23 -17.58 -4.13
CA LEU A 69 7.09 -17.83 -2.96
C LEU A 69 6.40 -18.70 -1.90
N ALA A 70 5.11 -18.46 -1.63
CA ALA A 70 4.33 -19.28 -0.70
C ALA A 70 4.21 -20.75 -1.16
N LYS A 71 4.03 -20.99 -2.46
CA LYS A 71 4.01 -22.34 -3.05
C LYS A 71 5.34 -23.06 -2.90
N PHE A 72 6.46 -22.35 -3.05
CA PHE A 72 7.80 -22.94 -2.84
C PHE A 72 8.07 -23.24 -1.37
N GLY A 73 7.72 -22.33 -0.45
CA GLY A 73 7.87 -22.53 0.99
C GLY A 73 7.06 -23.73 1.51
N SER A 74 5.86 -23.96 0.96
CA SER A 74 5.01 -25.09 1.34
C SER A 74 5.48 -26.47 0.84
N LYS A 75 6.45 -26.53 -0.08
CA LYS A 75 6.99 -27.80 -0.61
C LYS A 75 8.20 -28.34 0.15
N THR A 76 8.65 -27.64 1.20
CA THR A 76 9.92 -27.94 1.91
C THR A 76 9.71 -28.38 3.37
N LEU A 77 8.50 -28.84 3.72
CA LEU A 77 8.17 -29.44 5.02
C LEU A 77 7.50 -30.80 4.84
#